data_AF-A0A6P2FRF0-F1
#
_entry.id   AF-A0A6P2FRF0-F1
#
_cell.length_a   1.000
_cell.length_b   1.000
_cell.length_c   1.000
_cell.angle_alpha   90.00
_cell.angle_beta   90.00
_cell.angle_gamma   90.00
#
_symmetry.space_group_name_H-M   'P 1'
#
loop_
_entity.id
_entity.type
_entity.pdbx_description
1 polymer ?
#
loop_
_entity_poly.entity_id
_entity_poly.type
_entity_poly.pdbx_seq_one_letter_code
_entity_poly.pdbx_strand_id
1 'polypeptide(L)'
;MVTDLQAARSRWGVGNLDGTAAKDSPEVTAWQERSLNSAAVGELGDYTLPMLQEWGWNTFDVQWEATLFGDRPVSVLKLRDDIDMAVVTDSLEQAYLVDGPPERPHYRFDRTTGASIMPFLEATVLPEHKLIVTGGAPEEVLAVFDGNAPSVASLPEEKPWAELTMTPEVMQVRTGGDACTDPVAGTLGQRASADQRAQLEQKLLDLQQLARPVTIVHALQDESTAVILAGYSDPQDAAADLHARRTLLTEGQSTQAERPYTDLLPTIDIAAEGKDLVYSVSGTGTARLTLQMSQTQDDPWAYCGTG
;
A
#
# COMPACT_ATOMS: atom_id res chain seq x y z
N MET A 1 0.35 2.71 -2.38
CA MET A 1 0.20 1.34 -1.82
C MET A 1 -0.24 0.44 -2.94
N VAL A 2 0.35 -0.72 -3.10
CA VAL A 2 0.05 -1.73 -4.10
C VAL A 2 -0.25 -3.03 -3.36
N THR A 3 -1.22 -3.79 -3.83
CA THR A 3 -1.67 -5.03 -3.22
C THR A 3 -1.81 -6.09 -4.29
N ASP A 4 -1.09 -7.21 -4.16
CA ASP A 4 -1.16 -8.36 -5.06
C ASP A 4 -2.17 -9.39 -4.53
N LEU A 5 -3.43 -9.24 -4.96
CA LEU A 5 -4.52 -10.11 -4.58
C LEU A 5 -4.34 -11.53 -5.16
N GLN A 6 -3.67 -11.68 -6.30
CA GLN A 6 -3.39 -12.98 -6.90
C GLN A 6 -2.36 -13.77 -6.08
N ALA A 7 -1.29 -13.11 -5.60
CA ALA A 7 -0.33 -13.71 -4.69
C ALA A 7 -1.00 -14.16 -3.39
N ALA A 8 -1.82 -13.29 -2.78
CA ALA A 8 -2.56 -13.61 -1.56
C ALA A 8 -3.49 -14.83 -1.75
N ARG A 9 -4.29 -14.85 -2.82
CA ARG A 9 -5.17 -16.00 -3.13
C ARG A 9 -4.37 -17.29 -3.33
N SER A 10 -3.25 -17.23 -4.05
CA SER A 10 -2.40 -18.39 -4.33
C SER A 10 -1.84 -18.99 -3.04
N ARG A 11 -1.32 -18.17 -2.12
CA ARG A 11 -0.81 -18.61 -0.80
C ARG A 11 -1.90 -19.29 0.03
N TRP A 12 -3.12 -18.76 -0.04
CA TRP A 12 -4.25 -19.29 0.73
C TRP A 12 -4.85 -20.57 0.15
N GLY A 13 -4.39 -21.02 -1.02
CA GLY A 13 -4.94 -22.19 -1.71
C GLY A 13 -6.27 -21.90 -2.39
N VAL A 14 -6.59 -20.62 -2.64
CA VAL A 14 -7.82 -20.17 -3.31
C VAL A 14 -7.51 -19.39 -4.60
N GLY A 15 -6.34 -19.66 -5.21
CA GLY A 15 -5.83 -18.99 -6.41
C GLY A 15 -6.71 -19.10 -7.65
N ASN A 16 -7.63 -20.07 -7.67
CA ASN A 16 -8.56 -20.30 -8.79
C ASN A 16 -9.91 -19.59 -8.62
N LEU A 17 -10.09 -18.78 -7.57
CA LEU A 17 -11.29 -17.95 -7.43
C LEU A 17 -11.32 -16.88 -8.53
N ASP A 18 -12.43 -16.82 -9.24
CA ASP A 18 -12.75 -15.77 -10.19
C ASP A 18 -14.18 -15.25 -10.01
N GLY A 19 -14.59 -14.30 -10.85
CA GLY A 19 -15.94 -13.76 -10.84
C GLY A 19 -17.04 -14.82 -10.95
N THR A 20 -16.78 -16.05 -11.40
CA THR A 20 -17.81 -17.09 -11.52
C THR A 20 -17.95 -17.98 -10.28
N ALA A 21 -17.11 -17.79 -9.26
CA ALA A 21 -17.12 -18.61 -8.06
C ALA A 21 -18.46 -18.54 -7.32
N ALA A 22 -18.99 -19.71 -6.95
CA ALA A 22 -20.24 -19.79 -6.19
C ALA A 22 -20.07 -19.18 -4.79
N LYS A 23 -21.00 -18.30 -4.40
CA LYS A 23 -21.00 -17.60 -3.11
C LYS A 23 -20.77 -18.52 -1.90
N ASP A 24 -21.40 -19.68 -1.91
CA ASP A 24 -21.36 -20.63 -0.79
C ASP A 24 -20.31 -21.73 -0.99
N SER A 25 -19.37 -21.54 -1.92
CA SER A 25 -18.27 -22.50 -2.11
C SER A 25 -17.30 -22.48 -0.92
N PRO A 26 -16.69 -23.63 -0.58
CA PRO A 26 -15.65 -23.69 0.45
C PRO A 26 -14.50 -22.71 0.20
N GLU A 27 -14.13 -22.48 -1.06
CA GLU A 27 -13.07 -21.57 -1.46
C GLU A 27 -13.43 -20.11 -1.18
N VAL A 28 -14.66 -19.67 -1.48
CA VAL A 28 -15.13 -18.31 -1.15
C VAL A 28 -15.20 -18.11 0.36
N THR A 29 -15.67 -19.09 1.11
CA THR A 29 -15.70 -19.02 2.59
C THR A 29 -14.29 -18.93 3.16
N ALA A 30 -13.37 -19.77 2.68
CA ALA A 30 -11.97 -19.74 3.10
C ALA A 30 -11.29 -18.40 2.76
N TRP A 31 -11.62 -17.80 1.62
CA TRP A 31 -11.14 -16.47 1.27
C TRP A 31 -11.70 -15.40 2.21
N GLN A 32 -13.00 -15.42 2.53
CA GLN A 32 -13.62 -14.45 3.45
C GLN A 32 -13.02 -14.51 4.85
N GLU A 33 -12.79 -15.73 5.38
CA GLU A 33 -12.19 -15.90 6.71
C GLU A 33 -10.75 -15.34 6.77
N ARG A 34 -10.00 -15.47 5.68
CA ARG A 34 -8.60 -15.01 5.60
C ARG A 34 -8.50 -13.52 5.29
N SER A 35 -9.36 -13.00 4.42
CA SER A 35 -9.35 -11.57 4.04
C SER A 35 -9.58 -10.67 5.24
N LEU A 36 -10.47 -11.04 6.17
CA LEU A 36 -10.73 -10.30 7.41
C LEU A 36 -9.50 -10.08 8.30
N ASN A 37 -8.48 -10.92 8.16
CA ASN A 37 -7.26 -10.87 8.96
C ASN A 37 -6.04 -10.37 8.16
N SER A 38 -6.19 -10.19 6.85
CA SER A 38 -5.11 -9.83 5.95
C SER A 38 -4.90 -8.32 5.85
N ALA A 39 -3.64 -7.88 5.83
CA ALA A 39 -3.31 -6.52 5.43
C ALA A 39 -3.45 -6.32 3.90
N ALA A 40 -3.50 -7.41 3.14
CA ALA A 40 -3.48 -7.45 1.68
C ALA A 40 -4.86 -7.56 1.03
N VAL A 41 -5.95 -7.55 1.77
CA VAL A 41 -7.29 -7.59 1.17
C VAL A 41 -8.10 -6.52 1.87
N GLY A 42 -8.00 -5.29 1.35
CA GLY A 42 -8.72 -4.13 1.86
C GLY A 42 -10.24 -4.20 1.65
N GLU A 43 -10.90 -3.04 1.73
CA GLU A 43 -12.37 -2.82 1.70
C GLU A 43 -13.14 -3.57 0.60
N LEU A 44 -12.48 -3.96 -0.49
CA LEU A 44 -13.04 -4.79 -1.56
C LEU A 44 -13.55 -6.16 -1.06
N GLY A 45 -13.02 -6.66 0.06
CA GLY A 45 -13.52 -7.82 0.80
C GLY A 45 -15.05 -7.90 0.87
N ASP A 46 -15.64 -6.79 1.33
CA ASP A 46 -17.04 -6.71 1.75
C ASP A 46 -18.03 -6.59 0.58
N TYR A 47 -17.57 -6.18 -0.60
CA TYR A 47 -18.42 -5.90 -1.77
C TYR A 47 -18.37 -6.97 -2.86
N THR A 48 -17.54 -8.00 -2.69
CA THR A 48 -17.27 -9.04 -3.70
C THR A 48 -18.52 -9.73 -4.25
N LEU A 49 -19.40 -10.19 -3.37
CA LEU A 49 -20.56 -10.99 -3.78
C LEU A 49 -21.69 -10.15 -4.39
N PRO A 50 -22.02 -8.99 -3.81
CA PRO A 50 -23.01 -8.12 -4.43
C PRO A 50 -22.53 -7.52 -5.76
N MET A 51 -21.22 -7.27 -5.93
CA MET A 51 -20.67 -6.82 -7.22
C MET A 51 -20.91 -7.84 -8.34
N LEU A 52 -20.72 -9.13 -8.08
CA LEU A 52 -20.93 -10.15 -9.11
C LEU A 52 -22.37 -10.14 -9.65
N GLN A 53 -23.35 -10.01 -8.77
CA GLN A 53 -24.76 -10.11 -9.14
C GLN A 53 -25.23 -8.95 -10.01
N GLU A 54 -24.70 -7.75 -9.76
CA GLU A 54 -25.11 -6.53 -10.45
C GLU A 54 -24.23 -6.20 -11.66
N TRP A 55 -22.94 -6.55 -11.63
CA TRP A 55 -21.95 -6.11 -12.61
C TRP A 55 -21.43 -7.25 -13.49
N GLY A 56 -21.62 -8.52 -13.12
CA GLY A 56 -21.08 -9.67 -13.84
C GLY A 56 -19.58 -9.88 -13.65
N TRP A 57 -18.93 -9.07 -12.81
CA TRP A 57 -17.54 -9.18 -12.38
C TRP A 57 -17.40 -8.69 -10.93
N ASN A 58 -16.31 -9.06 -10.25
CA ASN A 58 -16.07 -8.67 -8.87
C ASN A 58 -14.58 -8.58 -8.51
N THR A 59 -14.28 -8.55 -7.21
CA THR A 59 -12.93 -8.39 -6.66
C THR A 59 -12.06 -9.64 -6.83
N PHE A 60 -12.65 -10.81 -7.11
CA PHE A 60 -11.89 -11.99 -7.53
C PHE A 60 -11.29 -11.81 -8.92
N ASP A 61 -11.90 -10.99 -9.76
CA ASP A 61 -11.35 -10.66 -11.07
C ASP A 61 -10.17 -9.69 -11.00
N VAL A 62 -9.93 -9.04 -9.85
CA VAL A 62 -8.78 -8.15 -9.63
C VAL A 62 -7.54 -8.98 -9.27
N GLN A 63 -6.47 -8.82 -10.05
CA GLN A 63 -5.15 -9.41 -9.80
C GLN A 63 -4.35 -8.57 -8.80
N TRP A 64 -4.28 -7.26 -9.04
CA TRP A 64 -3.65 -6.32 -8.13
C TRP A 64 -4.39 -4.99 -8.14
N GLU A 65 -4.27 -4.27 -7.04
CA GLU A 65 -4.74 -2.90 -6.91
C GLU A 65 -3.59 -2.00 -6.48
N ALA A 66 -3.62 -0.73 -6.91
CA ALA A 66 -2.65 0.27 -6.51
C ALA A 66 -3.36 1.59 -6.19
N THR A 67 -3.19 2.09 -4.98
CA THR A 67 -3.70 3.39 -4.53
C THR A 67 -2.54 4.38 -4.39
N LEU A 68 -2.61 5.46 -5.15
CA LEU A 68 -1.76 6.63 -4.99
C LEU A 68 -2.46 7.60 -4.04
N PHE A 69 -1.80 7.89 -2.93
CA PHE A 69 -2.29 8.86 -1.96
C PHE A 69 -1.69 10.23 -2.28
N GLY A 70 -2.52 11.26 -2.23
CA GLY A 70 -2.17 12.65 -2.49
C GLY A 70 -3.42 13.53 -2.31
N ASP A 71 -3.35 14.79 -2.71
CA ASP A 71 -4.50 15.71 -2.62
C ASP A 71 -5.74 15.18 -3.35
N ARG A 72 -5.53 14.38 -4.41
CA ARG A 72 -6.56 13.71 -5.19
C ARG A 72 -6.18 12.23 -5.30
N PRO A 73 -6.66 11.36 -4.40
CA PRO A 73 -6.29 9.95 -4.43
C PRO A 73 -6.78 9.28 -5.72
N VAL A 74 -5.97 8.37 -6.24
CA VAL A 74 -6.25 7.59 -7.44
C VAL A 74 -6.00 6.12 -7.15
N SER A 75 -6.93 5.26 -7.55
CA SER A 75 -6.79 3.82 -7.49
C SER A 75 -6.72 3.22 -8.88
N VAL A 76 -5.89 2.21 -9.05
CA VAL A 76 -5.73 1.45 -10.29
C VAL A 76 -6.00 0.00 -9.96
N LEU A 77 -6.95 -0.62 -10.66
CA LEU A 77 -7.30 -2.02 -10.53
C LEU A 77 -6.86 -2.72 -11.81
N LYS A 78 -5.99 -3.72 -11.68
CA LYS A 78 -5.70 -4.67 -12.77
C LYS A 78 -6.59 -5.87 -12.63
N LEU A 79 -7.37 -6.11 -13.67
CA LEU A 79 -8.18 -7.31 -13.80
C LEU A 79 -7.37 -8.44 -14.44
N ARG A 80 -7.81 -9.68 -14.22
CA ARG A 80 -7.25 -10.89 -14.81
C ARG A 80 -7.18 -10.80 -16.34
N ASP A 81 -6.16 -11.41 -16.94
CA ASP A 81 -5.92 -11.27 -18.38
C ASP A 81 -7.01 -11.90 -19.26
N ASP A 82 -7.71 -12.90 -18.72
CA ASP A 82 -8.78 -13.66 -19.39
C ASP A 82 -10.19 -13.15 -19.06
N ILE A 83 -10.35 -12.01 -18.37
CA ILE A 83 -11.66 -11.37 -18.24
C ILE A 83 -12.09 -10.79 -19.60
N ASP A 84 -13.35 -11.00 -19.93
CA ASP A 84 -13.97 -10.28 -21.04
C ASP A 84 -14.25 -8.84 -20.60
N MET A 85 -13.49 -7.88 -21.15
CA MET A 85 -13.68 -6.48 -20.81
C MET A 85 -15.02 -5.93 -21.31
N ALA A 86 -15.66 -6.57 -22.29
CA ALA A 86 -17.00 -6.18 -22.71
C ALA A 86 -17.99 -6.31 -21.54
N VAL A 87 -17.87 -7.36 -20.71
CA VAL A 87 -18.70 -7.51 -19.51
C VAL A 87 -18.52 -6.33 -18.56
N VAL A 88 -17.27 -5.90 -18.36
CA VAL A 88 -16.94 -4.77 -17.50
C VAL A 88 -17.51 -3.47 -18.07
N THR A 89 -17.23 -3.15 -19.34
CA THR A 89 -17.69 -1.91 -19.97
C THR A 89 -19.21 -1.88 -20.08
N ASP A 90 -19.86 -2.95 -20.54
CA ASP A 90 -21.32 -3.04 -20.68
C ASP A 90 -22.03 -2.82 -19.33
N SER A 91 -21.47 -3.38 -18.24
CA SER A 91 -22.02 -3.17 -16.89
C SER A 91 -21.92 -1.70 -16.45
N LEU A 92 -20.80 -1.04 -16.74
CA LEU A 92 -20.60 0.38 -16.44
C LEU A 92 -21.50 1.27 -17.30
N GLU A 93 -21.64 0.98 -18.60
CA GLU A 93 -22.52 1.73 -19.51
C GLU A 93 -24.00 1.70 -19.09
N GLN A 94 -24.44 0.62 -18.43
CA GLN A 94 -25.82 0.51 -17.93
C GLN A 94 -26.09 1.42 -16.73
N ALA A 95 -25.06 1.79 -15.97
CA ALA A 95 -25.21 2.46 -14.68
C ALA A 95 -24.52 3.84 -14.58
N TYR A 96 -23.68 4.20 -15.56
CA TYR A 96 -22.88 5.42 -15.55
C TYR A 96 -23.14 6.25 -16.82
N LEU A 97 -22.91 7.57 -16.71
CA LEU A 97 -22.75 8.41 -17.88
C LEU A 97 -21.40 8.12 -18.51
N VAL A 98 -21.37 7.98 -19.83
CA VAL A 98 -20.17 7.65 -20.59
C VAL A 98 -19.72 8.85 -21.40
N ASP A 99 -18.43 9.16 -21.31
CA ASP A 99 -17.73 10.06 -22.22
C ASP A 99 -16.34 9.52 -22.56
N GLY A 100 -15.56 10.28 -23.34
CA GLY A 100 -14.26 9.82 -23.85
C GLY A 100 -14.37 8.90 -25.06
N PRO A 101 -13.22 8.49 -25.63
CA PRO A 101 -13.19 7.65 -26.81
C PRO A 101 -13.31 6.14 -26.46
N PRO A 102 -13.70 5.27 -27.39
CA PRO A 102 -13.92 3.83 -27.12
C PRO A 102 -12.70 3.06 -26.58
N GLU A 103 -11.49 3.51 -26.92
CA GLU A 103 -10.24 2.95 -26.40
C GLU A 103 -9.95 3.33 -24.94
N ARG A 104 -10.64 4.36 -24.43
CA ARG A 104 -10.48 4.89 -23.08
C ARG A 104 -11.81 5.50 -22.59
N PRO A 105 -12.87 4.69 -22.45
CA PRO A 105 -14.15 5.21 -22.00
C PRO A 105 -14.03 5.67 -20.55
N HIS A 106 -14.63 6.81 -20.28
CA HIS A 106 -14.72 7.41 -18.96
C HIS A 106 -16.17 7.36 -18.48
N TYR A 107 -16.35 6.83 -17.28
CA TYR A 107 -17.63 6.54 -16.66
C TYR A 107 -17.78 7.41 -15.42
N ARG A 108 -18.85 8.20 -15.37
CA ARG A 108 -19.19 9.05 -14.24
C ARG A 108 -20.54 8.67 -13.65
N PHE A 109 -20.56 8.47 -12.34
CA PHE A 109 -21.74 7.94 -11.66
C PHE A 109 -22.95 8.83 -11.88
N ASP A 110 -24.04 8.23 -12.32
CA ASP A 110 -25.33 8.89 -12.44
C ASP A 110 -26.20 8.51 -11.24
N ARG A 111 -26.59 9.50 -10.43
CA ARG A 111 -27.46 9.25 -9.27
C ARG A 111 -28.88 8.80 -9.66
N THR A 112 -29.22 8.84 -10.95
CA THR A 112 -30.55 8.49 -11.47
C THR A 112 -30.66 7.05 -11.98
N THR A 113 -29.55 6.34 -12.19
CA THR A 113 -29.53 4.98 -12.78
C THR A 113 -29.96 3.88 -11.81
N GLY A 114 -30.14 4.19 -10.52
CA GLY A 114 -30.74 3.27 -9.54
C GLY A 114 -29.88 2.06 -9.17
N ALA A 115 -28.59 2.07 -9.54
CA ALA A 115 -27.63 1.06 -9.13
C ALA A 115 -27.63 0.89 -7.61
N SER A 116 -27.75 -0.35 -7.15
CA SER A 116 -27.85 -0.66 -5.72
C SER A 116 -26.49 -0.57 -5.03
N ILE A 117 -25.43 -0.67 -5.83
CA ILE A 117 -24.04 -0.62 -5.39
C ILE A 117 -23.29 0.31 -6.34
N MET A 118 -22.51 1.21 -5.79
CA MET A 118 -21.69 2.12 -6.56
C MET A 118 -20.23 1.74 -6.31
N PRO A 119 -19.62 0.92 -7.18
CA PRO A 119 -18.23 0.52 -6.97
C PRO A 119 -17.29 1.73 -7.06
N PHE A 120 -17.61 2.70 -7.92
CA PHE A 120 -16.79 3.89 -8.14
C PHE A 120 -17.64 5.15 -8.34
N LEU A 121 -17.13 6.32 -7.98
CA LEU A 121 -17.74 7.60 -8.36
C LEU A 121 -17.42 7.95 -9.82
N GLU A 122 -16.18 7.74 -10.22
CA GLU A 122 -15.65 7.96 -11.55
C GLU A 122 -14.64 6.85 -11.88
N ALA A 123 -14.63 6.39 -13.12
CA ALA A 123 -13.75 5.34 -13.59
C ALA A 123 -13.35 5.57 -15.06
N THR A 124 -12.07 5.42 -15.36
CA THR A 124 -11.56 5.34 -16.73
C THR A 124 -11.12 3.91 -16.96
N VAL A 125 -11.66 3.26 -17.98
CA VAL A 125 -11.28 1.88 -18.32
C VAL A 125 -10.26 1.91 -19.45
N LEU A 126 -9.22 1.08 -19.34
CA LEU A 126 -8.28 0.81 -20.43
C LEU A 126 -8.45 -0.67 -20.82
N PRO A 127 -9.37 -0.99 -21.77
CA PRO A 127 -9.72 -2.38 -22.06
C PRO A 127 -8.54 -3.22 -22.54
N GLU A 128 -7.63 -2.65 -23.33
CA GLU A 128 -6.44 -3.35 -23.84
C GLU A 128 -5.48 -3.78 -22.73
N HIS A 129 -5.45 -3.03 -21.62
CA HIS A 129 -4.58 -3.31 -20.47
C HIS A 129 -5.29 -4.06 -19.34
N LYS A 130 -6.60 -4.29 -19.46
CA LYS A 130 -7.46 -4.81 -18.38
C LYS A 130 -7.36 -3.98 -17.10
N LEU A 131 -7.34 -2.65 -17.27
CA LEU A 131 -7.20 -1.72 -16.14
C LEU A 131 -8.47 -0.89 -15.95
N ILE A 132 -8.76 -0.60 -14.69
CA ILE A 132 -9.73 0.42 -14.28
C ILE A 132 -8.97 1.44 -13.42
N VAL A 133 -9.01 2.71 -13.80
CA VAL A 133 -8.42 3.83 -13.04
C VAL A 133 -9.55 4.66 -12.45
N THR A 134 -9.56 4.86 -11.14
CA THR A 134 -10.66 5.51 -10.41
C THR A 134 -10.10 6.57 -9.47
N GLY A 135 -10.92 7.55 -9.07
CA GLY A 135 -10.51 8.61 -8.15
C GLY A 135 -10.42 9.99 -8.81
N GLY A 136 -9.79 10.95 -8.11
CA GLY A 136 -9.93 12.39 -8.43
C GLY A 136 -8.93 12.97 -9.43
N ALA A 137 -7.97 12.18 -9.91
CA ALA A 137 -6.89 12.62 -10.80
C ALA A 137 -6.40 11.52 -11.77
N PRO A 138 -7.29 10.80 -12.49
CA PRO A 138 -6.89 9.67 -13.33
C PRO A 138 -5.86 10.06 -14.41
N GLU A 139 -5.83 11.32 -14.86
CA GLU A 139 -4.90 11.84 -15.87
C GLU A 139 -3.42 11.66 -15.51
N GLU A 140 -3.06 11.72 -14.23
CA GLU A 140 -1.68 11.57 -13.77
C GLU A 140 -1.18 10.14 -13.97
N VAL A 141 -2.06 9.17 -13.75
CA VAL A 141 -1.78 7.74 -14.00
C VAL A 141 -1.79 7.44 -15.49
N LEU A 142 -2.76 7.98 -16.23
CA LEU A 142 -2.89 7.79 -17.67
C LEU A 142 -1.65 8.28 -18.43
N ALA A 143 -1.01 9.36 -17.96
CA ALA A 143 0.22 9.89 -18.55
C ALA A 143 1.38 8.87 -18.54
N VAL A 144 1.44 7.97 -17.55
CA VAL A 144 2.44 6.89 -17.50
C VAL A 144 2.19 5.87 -18.61
N PHE A 145 0.94 5.47 -18.82
CA PHE A 145 0.55 4.54 -19.89
C PHE A 145 0.73 5.13 -21.28
N ASP A 146 0.58 6.44 -21.41
CA ASP A 146 0.82 7.17 -22.65
C ASP A 146 2.33 7.36 -22.95
N GLY A 147 3.23 6.88 -22.08
CA GLY A 147 4.68 7.05 -22.22
C GLY A 147 5.14 8.50 -22.00
N ASN A 148 4.26 9.35 -21.47
CA ASN A 148 4.53 10.76 -21.20
C ASN A 148 5.12 10.98 -19.80
N ALA A 149 5.18 9.94 -18.98
CA ALA A 149 5.82 9.94 -17.67
C ALA A 149 6.69 8.69 -17.47
N PRO A 150 7.85 8.81 -16.78
CA PRO A 150 8.70 7.66 -16.48
C PRO A 150 8.04 6.72 -15.47
N SER A 151 8.29 5.41 -15.63
CA SER A 151 7.90 4.40 -14.63
C SER A 151 8.97 4.29 -13.54
N VAL A 152 8.56 4.15 -12.27
CA VAL A 152 9.47 3.90 -11.14
C VAL A 152 10.34 2.66 -11.39
N ALA A 153 9.79 1.60 -11.98
CA ALA A 153 10.54 0.37 -12.29
C ALA A 153 11.64 0.55 -13.35
N SER A 154 11.61 1.65 -14.10
CA SER A 154 12.61 1.97 -15.12
C SER A 154 13.80 2.75 -14.59
N LEU A 155 13.73 3.25 -13.35
CA LEU A 155 14.79 4.04 -12.73
C LEU A 155 15.91 3.11 -12.23
N PRO A 156 17.18 3.32 -12.64
CA PRO A 156 18.30 2.45 -12.25
C PRO A 156 18.46 2.29 -10.74
N GLU A 157 18.16 3.36 -10.01
CA GLU A 157 18.26 3.45 -8.57
C GLU A 157 17.19 2.66 -7.81
N GLU A 158 16.05 2.36 -8.46
CA GLU A 158 14.88 1.72 -7.84
C GLU A 158 14.76 0.23 -8.22
N LYS A 159 15.56 -0.23 -9.20
CA LYS A 159 15.65 -1.66 -9.56
C LYS A 159 16.06 -2.56 -8.40
N PRO A 160 17.02 -2.19 -7.53
CA PRO A 160 17.38 -3.00 -6.37
C PRO A 160 16.18 -3.23 -5.43
N TRP A 161 15.26 -2.27 -5.30
CA TRP A 161 14.08 -2.42 -4.46
C TRP A 161 13.14 -3.52 -4.97
N ALA A 162 12.91 -3.58 -6.28
CA ALA A 162 12.10 -4.64 -6.88
C ALA A 162 12.70 -6.04 -6.66
N GLU A 163 14.04 -6.13 -6.61
CA GLU A 163 14.76 -7.37 -6.34
C GLU A 163 14.77 -7.74 -4.84
N LEU A 164 14.85 -6.75 -3.94
CA LEU A 164 14.84 -6.96 -2.49
C LEU A 164 13.44 -7.26 -1.93
N THR A 165 12.41 -6.75 -2.58
CA THR A 165 11.02 -6.90 -2.14
C THR A 165 10.30 -8.07 -2.78
N MET A 166 11.00 -8.90 -3.58
CA MET A 166 10.41 -9.85 -4.52
C MET A 166 9.10 -10.51 -4.04
N THR A 167 8.03 -10.22 -4.80
CA THR A 167 6.63 -10.65 -4.63
C THR A 167 5.99 -10.28 -3.30
N PRO A 168 5.91 -9.00 -2.93
CA PRO A 168 5.15 -8.61 -1.75
C PRO A 168 3.64 -8.74 -2.03
N GLU A 169 2.89 -9.23 -1.06
CA GLU A 169 1.42 -9.16 -1.10
C GLU A 169 0.94 -7.71 -0.95
N VAL A 170 1.67 -6.89 -0.19
CA VAL A 170 1.42 -5.46 -0.06
C VAL A 170 2.72 -4.70 -0.13
N MET A 171 2.75 -3.66 -0.95
CA MET A 171 3.84 -2.71 -1.02
C MET A 171 3.34 -1.29 -0.76
N GLN A 172 3.82 -0.63 0.30
CA GLN A 172 3.64 0.80 0.49
C GLN A 172 4.94 1.51 0.12
N VAL A 173 4.85 2.56 -0.71
CA VAL A 173 6.00 3.40 -1.06
C VAL A 173 5.65 4.83 -0.66
N ARG A 174 6.56 5.49 0.06
CA ARG A 174 6.51 6.92 0.40
C ARG A 174 7.81 7.56 -0.06
N THR A 175 7.74 8.72 -0.71
CA THR A 175 8.91 9.39 -1.30
C THR A 175 8.94 10.86 -0.96
N GLY A 176 10.12 11.48 -1.03
CA GLY A 176 10.28 12.91 -0.79
C GLY A 176 9.96 13.30 0.65
N GLY A 177 9.24 14.40 0.85
CA GLY A 177 8.83 14.86 2.20
C GLY A 177 7.97 13.85 2.95
N ASP A 178 7.18 13.05 2.23
CA ASP A 178 6.27 12.05 2.81
C ASP A 178 7.00 10.76 3.23
N ALA A 179 8.25 10.58 2.81
CA ALA A 179 9.09 9.48 3.32
C ALA A 179 9.39 9.63 4.81
N CYS A 180 9.26 10.85 5.35
CA CYS A 180 9.53 11.19 6.72
C CYS A 180 8.27 11.20 7.59
N THR A 181 8.43 10.79 8.85
CA THR A 181 7.42 10.99 9.89
C THR A 181 7.94 11.91 11.00
N ASP A 182 7.07 12.84 11.42
CA ASP A 182 7.30 13.70 12.58
C ASP A 182 6.42 13.22 13.76
N PRO A 183 6.98 12.46 14.70
CA PRO A 183 6.22 11.93 15.84
C PRO A 183 5.77 13.02 16.81
N VAL A 184 6.47 14.16 16.82
CA VAL A 184 6.21 15.27 17.76
C VAL A 184 5.06 16.13 17.23
N ALA A 185 5.07 16.46 15.95
CA ALA A 185 3.96 17.19 15.31
C ALA A 185 2.72 16.31 15.09
N GLY A 186 2.92 15.01 14.88
CA GLY A 186 1.86 14.03 14.68
C GLY A 186 1.27 13.51 15.99
N THR A 187 1.49 12.21 16.23
CA THR A 187 0.67 11.35 17.08
C THR A 187 0.78 11.65 18.59
N LEU A 188 1.88 12.25 19.06
CA LEU A 188 2.01 12.78 20.42
C LEU A 188 1.61 14.25 20.56
N GLY A 189 1.68 15.04 19.49
CA GLY A 189 1.47 16.48 19.51
C GLY A 189 0.12 16.91 20.09
N GLN A 190 -0.90 16.06 19.97
CA GLN A 190 -2.26 16.32 20.44
C GLN A 190 -2.57 15.80 21.85
N ARG A 191 -1.81 14.82 22.39
CA ARG A 191 -2.14 14.11 23.64
C ARG A 191 -1.05 14.18 24.71
N ALA A 192 0.20 14.47 24.34
CA ALA A 192 1.31 14.51 25.26
C ALA A 192 1.40 15.84 26.01
N SER A 193 1.84 15.79 27.26
CA SER A 193 2.19 17.00 28.02
C SER A 193 3.40 17.70 27.40
N ALA A 194 3.62 18.97 27.74
CA ALA A 194 4.80 19.70 27.31
C ALA A 194 6.11 19.00 27.73
N ASP A 195 6.14 18.45 28.95
CA ASP A 195 7.32 17.73 29.46
C ASP A 195 7.56 16.42 28.70
N GLN A 196 6.50 15.69 28.33
CA GLN A 196 6.61 14.46 27.53
C GLN A 196 7.14 14.74 26.12
N ARG A 197 6.69 15.84 25.49
CA ARG A 197 7.22 16.27 24.18
C ARG A 197 8.68 16.65 24.27
N ALA A 198 9.07 17.47 25.25
CA ALA A 198 10.47 17.86 25.44
C ALA A 198 11.39 16.65 25.71
N GLN A 199 10.91 15.66 26.47
CA GLN A 199 11.66 14.43 26.71
C GLN A 199 11.83 13.60 25.44
N LEU A 200 10.81 13.52 24.59
CA LEU A 200 10.92 12.81 23.32
C LEU A 200 11.84 13.54 22.35
N GLU A 201 11.69 14.85 22.20
CA GLU A 201 12.58 15.69 21.38
C GLU A 201 14.04 15.45 21.77
N GLN A 202 14.34 15.48 23.08
CA GLN A 202 15.69 15.22 23.58
C GLN A 202 16.22 13.82 23.22
N LYS A 203 15.36 12.79 23.18
CA LYS A 203 15.73 11.42 22.79
C LYS A 203 15.91 11.26 21.28
N LEU A 204 15.32 12.14 20.48
CA LEU A 204 15.37 12.10 19.01
C LEU A 204 16.41 13.07 18.41
N LEU A 205 17.12 13.84 19.23
CA LEU A 205 18.13 14.81 18.76
C LEU A 205 19.21 14.18 17.88
N ASP A 206 19.67 12.97 18.22
CA ASP A 206 20.70 12.30 17.42
C ASP A 206 20.17 11.94 16.03
N LEU A 207 18.89 11.54 15.93
CA LEU A 207 18.22 11.25 14.66
C LEU A 207 17.95 12.53 13.84
N GLN A 208 17.71 13.67 14.49
CA GLN A 208 17.51 14.96 13.81
C GLN A 208 18.76 15.47 13.08
N GLN A 209 19.95 15.04 13.50
CA GLN A 209 21.21 15.45 12.88
C GLN A 209 21.62 14.60 11.68
N LEU A 210 20.95 13.47 11.48
CA LEU A 210 21.24 12.55 10.39
C LEU A 210 20.54 12.97 9.10
N ALA A 211 21.09 12.52 7.98
CA ALA A 211 20.42 12.61 6.70
C ALA A 211 19.09 11.87 6.74
N ARG A 212 18.14 12.36 5.93
CA ARG A 212 16.77 11.84 5.91
C ARG A 212 16.61 10.81 4.79
N PRO A 213 15.88 9.71 5.03
CA PRO A 213 15.47 8.84 3.94
C PRO A 213 14.66 9.65 2.92
N VAL A 214 15.00 9.48 1.65
CA VAL A 214 14.25 10.06 0.53
C VAL A 214 13.10 9.17 0.10
N THR A 215 13.17 7.88 0.44
CA THR A 215 12.12 6.90 0.16
C THR A 215 12.02 5.88 1.28
N ILE A 216 10.79 5.51 1.65
CA ILE A 216 10.50 4.35 2.47
C ILE A 216 9.62 3.38 1.68
N VAL A 217 10.04 2.12 1.60
CA VAL A 217 9.24 1.02 1.04
C VAL A 217 8.91 0.03 2.14
N HIS A 218 7.64 -0.22 2.40
CA HIS A 218 7.16 -1.37 3.17
C HIS A 218 6.73 -2.46 2.21
N ALA A 219 7.37 -3.61 2.26
CA ALA A 219 7.04 -4.78 1.46
C ALA A 219 6.64 -5.92 2.40
N LEU A 220 5.34 -6.21 2.49
CA LEU A 220 4.80 -7.30 3.28
C LEU A 220 4.76 -8.53 2.39
N GLN A 221 5.60 -9.52 2.69
CA GLN A 221 5.66 -10.77 1.93
C GLN A 221 4.51 -11.70 2.32
N ASP A 222 4.20 -11.76 3.61
CA ASP A 222 3.08 -12.50 4.17
C ASP A 222 2.67 -11.90 5.53
N GLU A 223 1.79 -12.57 6.29
CA GLU A 223 1.32 -12.10 7.60
C GLU A 223 2.40 -12.05 8.69
N SER A 224 3.51 -12.75 8.46
CA SER A 224 4.59 -12.96 9.41
C SER A 224 5.91 -12.33 9.00
N THR A 225 6.04 -11.84 7.77
CA THR A 225 7.30 -11.34 7.21
C THR A 225 7.10 -10.03 6.48
N ALA A 226 7.87 -9.02 6.88
CA ALA A 226 7.93 -7.73 6.20
C ALA A 226 9.38 -7.30 6.00
N VAL A 227 9.65 -6.74 4.82
CA VAL A 227 10.91 -6.06 4.49
C VAL A 227 10.61 -4.58 4.40
N ILE A 228 11.36 -3.76 5.13
CA ILE A 228 11.29 -2.31 5.02
C ILE A 228 12.61 -1.82 4.44
N LEU A 229 12.53 -0.91 3.45
CA LEU A 229 13.68 -0.24 2.87
C LEU A 229 13.58 1.24 3.20
N ALA A 230 14.61 1.80 3.83
CA ALA A 230 14.78 3.24 3.94
C ALA A 230 15.93 3.66 3.02
N GLY A 231 15.59 4.28 1.89
CA GLY A 231 16.55 4.69 0.87
C GLY A 231 17.03 6.12 1.08
N TYR A 232 18.34 6.32 0.97
CA TYR A 232 19.03 7.59 1.12
C TYR A 232 19.59 8.06 -0.22
N SER A 233 19.94 9.34 -0.32
CA SER A 233 20.63 9.89 -1.49
C SER A 233 22.10 9.47 -1.58
N ASP A 234 22.75 9.17 -0.46
CA ASP A 234 24.16 8.79 -0.37
C ASP A 234 24.33 7.51 0.47
N PRO A 235 25.12 6.51 0.01
CA PRO A 235 25.50 5.35 0.82
C PRO A 235 26.10 5.67 2.20
N GLN A 236 26.81 6.79 2.33
CA GLN A 236 27.40 7.21 3.61
C GLN A 236 26.33 7.59 4.63
N ASP A 237 25.20 8.14 4.17
CA ASP A 237 24.08 8.53 5.02
C ASP A 237 23.40 7.31 5.63
N ALA A 238 23.13 6.29 4.81
CA ALA A 238 22.58 5.01 5.28
C ALA A 238 23.51 4.36 6.32
N ALA A 239 24.82 4.32 6.04
CA ALA A 239 25.81 3.77 6.95
C ALA A 239 25.90 4.54 8.28
N ALA A 240 25.79 5.88 8.24
CA ALA A 240 25.78 6.72 9.43
C ALA A 240 24.50 6.52 10.26
N ASP A 241 23.34 6.35 9.61
CA ASP A 241 22.05 6.19 10.31
C ASP A 241 21.89 4.79 10.94
N LEU A 242 22.56 3.76 10.40
CA LEU A 242 22.46 2.38 10.89
C LEU A 242 22.59 2.25 12.41
N HIS A 243 23.57 2.94 13.02
CA HIS A 243 23.78 2.87 14.46
C HIS A 243 22.61 3.49 15.24
N ALA A 244 22.16 4.69 14.84
CA ALA A 244 21.08 5.37 15.51
C ALA A 244 19.75 4.61 15.39
N ARG A 245 19.45 4.03 14.22
CA ARG A 245 18.27 3.17 14.02
C ARG A 245 18.31 1.91 14.86
N ARG A 246 19.49 1.28 14.97
CA ARG A 246 19.64 0.11 15.83
C ARG A 246 19.36 0.48 17.28
N THR A 247 19.95 1.57 17.77
CA THR A 247 19.70 2.06 19.13
C THR A 247 18.23 2.38 19.36
N LEU A 248 17.56 3.06 18.42
CA LEU A 248 16.13 3.35 18.51
C LEU A 248 15.29 2.05 18.57
N LEU A 249 15.60 1.05 17.75
CA LEU A 249 14.87 -0.21 17.75
C LEU A 249 15.07 -1.01 19.05
N THR A 250 16.26 -0.95 19.64
CA THR A 250 16.58 -1.73 20.85
C THR A 250 16.22 -1.03 22.15
N GLU A 251 16.32 0.30 22.21
CA GLU A 251 16.17 1.09 23.43
C GLU A 251 14.98 2.05 23.38
N GLY A 252 14.46 2.31 22.17
CA GLY A 252 13.34 3.21 21.94
C GLY A 252 11.99 2.58 22.25
N GLN A 253 11.00 3.46 22.26
CA GLN A 253 9.63 3.14 22.64
C GLN A 253 8.66 3.66 21.59
N SER A 254 7.70 2.83 21.22
CA SER A 254 6.54 3.23 20.42
C SER A 254 5.74 4.29 21.16
N THR A 255 5.46 5.37 20.46
CA THR A 255 4.70 6.50 21.00
C THR A 255 3.21 6.19 21.03
N GLN A 256 2.74 5.25 20.20
CA GLN A 256 1.33 4.84 20.15
C GLN A 256 1.00 3.71 21.11
N ALA A 257 1.84 2.68 21.18
CA ALA A 257 1.61 1.53 22.04
C ALA A 257 2.13 1.75 23.46
N GLU A 258 2.91 2.80 23.69
CA GLU A 258 3.61 3.09 24.96
C GLU A 258 4.47 1.92 25.46
N ARG A 259 5.11 1.19 24.53
CA ARG A 259 5.93 0.00 24.82
C ARG A 259 7.22 -0.02 23.99
N PRO A 260 8.28 -0.69 24.47
CA PRO A 260 9.53 -0.82 23.73
C PRO A 260 9.32 -1.39 22.32
N TYR A 261 10.09 -0.93 21.34
CA TYR A 261 10.01 -1.51 19.98
C TYR A 261 10.38 -2.99 19.96
N THR A 262 11.26 -3.43 20.85
CA THR A 262 11.61 -4.85 21.03
C THR A 262 10.43 -5.73 21.45
N ASP A 263 9.42 -5.17 22.12
CA ASP A 263 8.20 -5.90 22.49
C ASP A 263 7.24 -6.06 21.32
N LEU A 264 7.26 -5.09 20.40
CA LEU A 264 6.37 -5.01 19.24
C LEU A 264 6.93 -5.74 18.03
N LEU A 265 8.25 -5.65 17.84
CA LEU A 265 9.01 -6.16 16.71
C LEU A 265 10.11 -7.10 17.26
N PRO A 266 9.73 -8.29 17.78
CA PRO A 266 10.65 -9.15 18.52
C PRO A 266 11.77 -9.75 17.66
N THR A 267 11.55 -9.88 16.35
CA THR A 267 12.58 -10.29 15.40
C THR A 267 12.71 -9.20 14.34
N ILE A 268 13.71 -8.35 14.51
CA ILE A 268 14.07 -7.32 13.55
C ILE A 268 15.58 -7.33 13.32
N ASP A 269 15.96 -7.57 12.08
CA ASP A 269 17.33 -7.40 11.61
C ASP A 269 17.42 -6.12 10.79
N ILE A 270 18.52 -5.38 10.97
CA ILE A 270 18.79 -4.14 10.24
C ILE A 270 20.23 -4.14 9.70
N ALA A 271 20.36 -3.90 8.40
CA ALA A 271 21.62 -3.79 7.70
C ALA A 271 21.64 -2.56 6.78
N ALA A 272 22.83 -2.03 6.51
CA ALA A 272 23.05 -1.04 5.47
C ALA A 272 23.54 -1.76 4.20
N GLU A 273 22.82 -1.57 3.09
CA GLU A 273 23.11 -2.17 1.79
C GLU A 273 23.19 -1.05 0.74
N GLY A 274 24.41 -0.60 0.44
CA GLY A 274 24.60 0.54 -0.44
C GLY A 274 23.96 1.80 0.14
N LYS A 275 22.96 2.35 -0.55
CA LYS A 275 22.22 3.56 -0.14
C LYS A 275 20.99 3.28 0.71
N ASP A 276 20.72 2.02 1.03
CA ASP A 276 19.50 1.61 1.71
C ASP A 276 19.80 1.06 3.11
N LEU A 277 18.94 1.36 4.07
CA LEU A 277 18.79 0.57 5.28
C LEU A 277 17.69 -0.47 5.05
N VAL A 278 18.06 -1.73 5.14
CA VAL A 278 17.17 -2.88 4.95
C VAL A 278 16.79 -3.44 6.32
N TYR A 279 15.50 -3.47 6.60
CA TYR A 279 14.93 -4.02 7.81
C TYR A 279 14.19 -5.31 7.45
N SER A 280 14.57 -6.43 8.06
CA SER A 280 13.83 -7.69 7.94
C SER A 280 13.10 -7.92 9.25
N VAL A 281 11.77 -7.85 9.22
CA VAL A 281 10.90 -8.04 10.37
C VAL A 281 10.18 -9.37 10.22
N SER A 282 10.23 -10.21 11.26
CA SER A 282 9.47 -11.45 11.28
C SER A 282 8.77 -11.73 12.61
N GLY A 283 7.69 -12.50 12.52
CA GLY A 283 6.85 -12.91 13.64
C GLY A 283 5.36 -12.74 13.35
N THR A 284 4.52 -13.48 14.06
CA THR A 284 3.07 -13.49 13.84
C THR A 284 2.46 -12.09 13.93
N GLY A 285 1.83 -11.63 12.84
CA GLY A 285 1.13 -10.33 12.79
C GLY A 285 2.04 -9.12 12.60
N THR A 286 3.35 -9.32 12.48
CA THR A 286 4.32 -8.22 12.34
C THR A 286 4.14 -7.44 11.05
N ALA A 287 3.79 -8.09 9.95
CA ALA A 287 3.54 -7.42 8.68
C ALA A 287 2.43 -6.37 8.80
N ARG A 288 1.27 -6.75 9.34
CA ARG A 288 0.17 -5.83 9.63
C ARG A 288 0.59 -4.73 10.60
N LEU A 289 1.35 -5.08 11.64
CA LEU A 289 1.84 -4.12 12.62
C LEU A 289 2.77 -3.07 11.98
N THR A 290 3.71 -3.45 11.14
CA THR A 290 4.63 -2.50 10.46
C THR A 290 3.87 -1.53 9.55
N LEU A 291 2.83 -2.00 8.84
CA LEU A 291 1.96 -1.15 8.05
C LEU A 291 1.12 -0.20 8.93
N GLN A 292 0.58 -0.71 10.03
CA GLN A 292 -0.17 0.12 11.00
C GLN A 292 0.73 1.21 11.60
N MET A 293 1.96 0.87 11.98
CA MET A 293 2.93 1.84 12.50
C MET A 293 3.19 2.96 11.48
N SER A 294 3.34 2.63 10.19
CA SER A 294 3.48 3.61 9.11
C SER A 294 2.26 4.54 9.03
N GLN A 295 1.05 3.98 9.08
CA GLN A 295 -0.20 4.75 9.04
C GLN A 295 -0.39 5.66 10.27
N THR A 296 0.06 5.22 11.44
CA THR A 296 -0.01 5.99 12.69
C THR A 296 1.20 6.88 12.92
N GLN A 297 2.11 6.99 11.95
CA GLN A 297 3.34 7.79 12.03
C GLN A 297 4.23 7.41 13.24
N ASP A 298 4.26 6.13 13.59
CA ASP A 298 4.99 5.58 14.73
C ASP A 298 6.07 4.57 14.29
N ASP A 299 6.63 4.81 13.11
CA ASP A 299 7.43 3.84 12.39
C ASP A 299 8.93 4.17 12.45
N PRO A 300 9.74 3.35 13.15
CA PRO A 300 11.08 3.73 13.58
C PRO A 300 12.08 3.97 12.45
N TRP A 301 11.80 3.44 11.25
CA TRP A 301 12.59 3.59 10.04
C TRP A 301 12.30 4.88 9.26
N ALA A 302 11.22 5.60 9.55
CA ALA A 302 10.84 6.82 8.83
C ALA A 302 11.03 8.10 9.66
N TYR A 303 11.44 7.99 10.93
CA TYR A 303 11.64 9.19 11.73
C TYR A 303 12.76 10.06 11.18
N CYS A 304 12.43 11.30 10.85
CA CYS A 304 13.38 12.31 10.38
C CYS A 304 13.52 13.48 11.37
N GLY A 305 12.84 13.40 12.51
CA GLY A 305 12.69 14.48 13.47
C GLY A 305 11.80 15.63 12.99
N THR A 306 11.65 16.67 13.82
CA THR A 306 10.93 17.90 13.46
C THR A 306 11.79 18.70 12.48
N GLY A 307 11.44 18.70 11.19
CA GLY A 307 12.02 19.65 10.23
C GLY A 307 11.65 21.09 10.53
#